data_AF-A0A0Q0U541-F1
#
_entry.id   AF-A0A0Q0U541-F1
#
_cell.length_a   1.000
_cell.length_b   1.000
_cell.length_c   1.000
_cell.angle_alpha   90.00
_cell.angle_beta   90.00
_cell.angle_gamma   90.00
#
_symmetry.space_group_name_H-M   'P 1'
#
loop_
_entity.id
_entity.type
_entity.pdbx_description
1 polymer ?
#
loop_
_entity_poly.entity_id
_entity_poly.type
_entity_poly.pdbx_seq_one_letter_code
_entity_poly.pdbx_strand_id
1 'polypeptide(L)' 'MTPEMHKALADVEAAAAALNDAKVRRDDAVRKATKVGVPIAHIAAAANLSRQHVYNLNSD' A
#
# COMPACT_ATOMS: atom_id res chain seq x y z
N MET A 1 -32.23 -3.08 -6.37
CA MET A 1 -30.96 -3.83 -6.34
C MET A 1 -31.26 -5.21 -5.75
N THR A 2 -30.79 -6.31 -6.34
CA THR A 2 -31.07 -7.65 -5.82
C THR A 2 -30.22 -7.95 -4.57
N PRO A 3 -30.64 -8.89 -3.69
CA PRO A 3 -29.81 -9.30 -2.55
C PRO A 3 -28.40 -9.74 -2.94
N GLU A 4 -28.26 -10.39 -4.11
CA GLU A 4 -26.96 -10.80 -4.66
C GLU A 4 -26.09 -9.59 -5.06
N MET A 5 -26.68 -8.56 -5.65
CA MET A 5 -25.97 -7.31 -5.97
C MET A 5 -25.51 -6.58 -4.69
N HIS A 6 -26.33 -6.57 -3.62
CA HIS A 6 -25.93 -6.02 -2.32
C HIS A 6 -24.72 -6.76 -1.75
N LYS A 7 -24.73 -8.09 -1.81
CA LYS A 7 -23.62 -8.92 -1.32
C LYS A 7 -22.34 -8.67 -2.13
N ALA A 8 -22.43 -8.65 -3.46
CA ALA A 8 -21.29 -8.39 -4.32
C ALA A 8 -20.65 -7.01 -4.06
N LEU A 9 -21.47 -5.97 -3.82
CA LEU A 9 -20.97 -4.65 -3.47
C LEU A 9 -20.24 -4.67 -2.11
N ALA A 10 -20.82 -5.29 -1.09
CA ALA A 10 -20.20 -5.40 0.23
C ALA A 10 -18.84 -6.15 0.19
N ASP A 11 -18.75 -7.20 -0.62
CA ASP A 11 -17.49 -7.95 -0.81
C ASP A 11 -16.41 -7.07 -1.47
N VAL A 12 -16.79 -6.24 -2.46
CA VAL A 12 -15.89 -5.27 -3.09
C VAL A 12 -15.43 -4.20 -2.10
N GLU A 13 -16.35 -3.66 -1.29
CA GLU A 13 -16.04 -2.66 -0.26
C GLU A 13 -15.07 -3.20 0.78
N ALA A 14 -15.31 -4.43 1.26
CA ALA A 14 -14.42 -5.11 2.21
C ALA A 14 -13.02 -5.35 1.62
N ALA A 15 -12.94 -5.80 0.35
CA ALA A 15 -11.68 -5.99 -0.34
C ALA A 15 -10.93 -4.65 -0.53
N ALA A 16 -11.65 -3.58 -0.87
CA ALA A 16 -11.07 -2.25 -1.03
C ALA A 16 -10.49 -1.71 0.30
N ALA A 17 -11.21 -1.89 1.41
CA ALA A 17 -10.73 -1.52 2.74
C ALA A 17 -9.45 -2.30 3.12
N ALA A 18 -9.45 -3.62 2.93
CA ALA A 18 -8.29 -4.46 3.21
C ALA A 18 -7.06 -4.06 2.36
N LEU A 19 -7.27 -3.72 1.09
CA LEU A 19 -6.22 -3.20 0.21
C LEU A 19 -5.68 -1.85 0.67
N ASN A 20 -6.56 -0.95 1.13
CA ASN A 20 -6.14 0.34 1.67
C ASN A 20 -5.27 0.17 2.91
N ASP A 21 -5.69 -0.67 3.86
CA ASP A 21 -4.93 -0.94 5.08
C ASP A 21 -3.58 -1.60 4.79
N ALA A 22 -3.52 -2.49 3.79
CA ALA A 22 -2.27 -3.10 3.34
C ALA A 22 -1.33 -2.05 2.74
N LYS A 23 -1.84 -1.11 1.94
CA LYS A 23 -1.05 0.01 1.37
C LYS A 23 -0.48 0.90 2.46
N VAL A 24 -1.29 1.31 3.44
CA VAL A 24 -0.84 2.13 4.57
C VAL A 24 0.29 1.45 5.33
N ARG A 25 0.13 0.15 5.68
CA ARG A 25 1.18 -0.62 6.36
C ARG A 25 2.47 -0.73 5.55
N ARG A 26 2.36 -0.94 4.23
CA ARG A 26 3.52 -0.96 3.33
C ARG A 26 4.24 0.39 3.33
N ASP A 27 3.50 1.48 3.19
CA ASP A 27 4.08 2.83 3.07
C ASP A 27 4.72 3.29 4.40
N ASP A 28 4.16 2.88 5.54
CA ASP A 28 4.79 3.03 6.86
C ASP A 28 6.10 2.23 6.97
N ALA A 29 6.12 0.99 6.50
CA ALA A 29 7.33 0.15 6.52
C ALA A 29 8.41 0.72 5.61
N VAL A 30 8.04 1.22 4.44
CA VAL A 30 8.92 1.95 3.50
C VAL A 30 9.54 3.16 4.20
N ARG A 31 8.74 4.01 4.84
CA ARG A 31 9.25 5.18 5.57
C ARG A 31 10.21 4.80 6.70
N LYS A 32 9.91 3.74 7.47
CA LYS A 32 10.82 3.23 8.50
C LYS A 32 12.14 2.72 7.93
N ALA A 33 12.09 1.95 6.83
CA ALA A 33 13.28 1.42 6.16
C ALA A 33 14.18 2.54 5.62
N THR A 34 13.58 3.60 5.04
CA THR A 34 14.33 4.77 4.59
C THR A 34 15.02 5.50 5.74
N LYS A 35 14.33 5.67 6.89
CA LYS A 35 14.88 6.34 8.08
C LYS A 35 16.10 5.64 8.68
N VAL A 36 16.17 4.32 8.59
CA VAL A 36 17.33 3.55 9.07
C VAL A 36 18.41 3.35 8.00
N GLY A 37 18.26 4.00 6.84
CA GLY A 37 19.28 4.05 5.79
C GLY A 37 19.31 2.86 4.84
N VAL A 38 18.23 2.07 4.74
CA VAL A 38 18.17 0.98 3.75
C VAL A 38 18.21 1.58 2.33
N PRO A 39 19.01 1.03 1.40
CA PRO A 39 19.05 1.53 0.03
C PRO A 39 17.68 1.53 -0.65
N ILE A 40 17.31 2.66 -1.25
CA ILE A 40 16.02 2.88 -1.92
C ILE A 40 15.71 1.79 -2.97
N ALA A 41 16.74 1.30 -3.68
CA ALA A 41 16.57 0.24 -4.67
C ALA A 41 16.08 -1.08 -4.05
N HIS A 42 16.54 -1.42 -2.84
CA HIS A 42 16.12 -2.63 -2.13
C HIS A 42 14.72 -2.47 -1.54
N ILE A 43 14.40 -1.29 -1.00
CA ILE A 43 13.06 -0.97 -0.51
C ILE A 43 12.05 -1.06 -1.65
N ALA A 44 12.36 -0.44 -2.79
CA ALA A 44 11.50 -0.43 -3.98
C ALA A 44 11.21 -1.86 -4.48
N ALA A 45 12.25 -2.71 -4.56
CA ALA A 45 12.10 -4.10 -4.96
C ALA A 45 11.23 -4.90 -3.97
N ALA A 46 11.49 -4.77 -2.66
CA ALA A 46 10.76 -5.50 -1.62
C ALA A 46 9.29 -5.05 -1.51
N ALA A 47 9.02 -3.76 -1.69
CA ALA A 47 7.67 -3.19 -1.62
C ALA A 47 6.88 -3.29 -2.94
N ASN A 48 7.50 -3.80 -4.01
CA ASN A 48 6.99 -3.78 -5.38
C ASN A 48 6.53 -2.37 -5.82
N LEU A 49 7.41 -1.40 -5.59
CA LEU A 49 7.20 0.02 -5.91
C LEU A 49 8.28 0.51 -6.87
N SER A 50 7.99 1.60 -7.59
CA SER A 50 9.04 2.32 -8.30
C SER A 50 9.93 3.07 -7.31
N ARG A 51 11.21 3.27 -7.66
CA ARG A 51 12.12 4.10 -6.84
C ARG A 51 11.57 5.52 -6.64
N GLN A 52 10.94 6.09 -7.68
CA GLN A 52 10.30 7.40 -7.60
C GLN A 52 9.19 7.45 -6.54
N HIS A 53 8.37 6.41 -6.45
CA HIS A 53 7.31 6.34 -5.44
C HIS A 53 7.90 6.29 -4.03
N VAL A 54 8.99 5.55 -3.82
CA VAL A 54 9.69 5.51 -2.53
C VAL A 54 10.29 6.88 -2.18
N TYR A 55 10.83 7.63 -3.14
CA TYR A 55 11.29 9.00 -2.92
C TYR A 55 10.13 9.92 -2.50
N ASN A 56 9.00 9.88 -3.20
CA ASN A 56 7.84 10.70 -2.87
C ASN A 56 7.33 10.42 -1.44
N LEU A 57 7.25 9.15 -1.04
CA LEU A 57 6.84 8.74 0.31
C LEU A 57 7.77 9.25 1.43
N ASN A 58 9.00 9.66 1.11
CA ASN A 58 9.96 10.22 2.06
C ASN A 58 10.04 11.76 1.99
N SER A 59 9.41 12.38 1.00
CA SER A 59 9.37 13.84 0.82
C SER A 59 8.13 14.50 1.43
N ASP A 60 7.08 13.72 1.71
CA ASP A 60 5.89 14.12 2.49
C ASP A 60 6.15 14.08 4.01
#